data_AF-A0AAD5J3H9-F1
#
_entry.id   AF-A0AAD5J3H9-F1
#
_cell.length_a   1.000
_cell.length_b   1.000
_cell.length_c   1.000
_cell.angle_alpha   90.00
_cell.angle_beta   90.00
_cell.angle_gamma   90.00
#
_symmetry.space_group_name_H-M   'P 1'
#
loop_
_entity.id
_entity.type
_entity.pdbx_description
1 polymer ?
#
loop_
_entity_poly.entity_id
_entity_poly.type
_entity_poly.pdbx_seq_one_letter_code
_entity_poly.pdbx_strand_id
1 'polypeptide(L)'
;MAGQSRKWMILIATTWIQAFTGTNFDFSSYSSTLKSVLEISQVQLNYLSVASDMGKAFGWCSGVFLMRLPVWVVMFIATFMGLVGYGLQWLVIQKLIVLPYFLVFLLCLLAGCSICWFNTVCYVLCIRNFQTNRAFALSLTISFNGVTAALYTLIAKAISSDNDTIYLFLNALVPLFASTLALIPILRQPPSADATRLDSFNFLILNILALIAGLYLLLLNSLSSTPLRARILFTGAMILLFLPLCLPGIVCARKWANRTIHTGFHFDLSSFNSVDVYDDPELHKELIGSDQSNGLNGCSFSVTHEEEGCLAKVMEKDRLKMLGEEHTARLLVRKWDFWLYYLAYFCGGTIGLVYSNNLGQIAQSLGYYSKLSSLITLYSTCSFFGRLLAAAPDFLRDKVYFARTGWLAVAVVPTPIAFFLLIASGSEAVLRASTGLIALSSGFVFSAAVSITSELFGPNSAGINHNILITNIPIGSLLYGLLAALVYDDHAASSSQESLLREATVCTGRQCYMQTFIWWACISVLGLISSFVLFWRTRLAYDRFERNQSTTQFT
;
A
#
# COMPACT_ATOMS: atom_id res chain seq x y z
N MET A 1 14.22 -13.42 25.43
CA MET A 1 13.41 -14.32 24.57
C MET A 1 12.04 -13.73 24.20
N ALA A 2 11.31 -13.07 25.11
CA ALA A 2 9.97 -12.54 24.83
C ALA A 2 9.89 -11.41 23.78
N GLY A 3 10.89 -10.53 23.67
CA GLY A 3 10.85 -9.38 22.77
C GLY A 3 10.78 -9.72 21.27
N GLN A 4 11.53 -10.74 20.82
CA GLN A 4 11.51 -11.14 19.41
C GLN A 4 10.25 -11.91 19.00
N SER A 5 9.65 -12.70 19.90
CA SER A 5 8.34 -13.32 19.64
C SER A 5 7.26 -12.25 19.45
N ARG A 6 7.34 -11.17 20.23
CA ARG A 6 6.36 -10.09 20.22
C ARG A 6 6.42 -9.18 18.98
N LYS A 7 7.60 -8.93 18.36
CA LYS A 7 7.66 -8.18 17.09
C LYS A 7 6.95 -8.91 15.93
N TRP A 8 7.02 -10.24 15.89
CA TRP A 8 6.29 -11.06 14.91
C TRP A 8 4.79 -11.07 15.19
N MET A 9 4.37 -11.05 16.46
CA MET A 9 2.95 -10.88 16.81
C MET A 9 2.38 -9.54 16.31
N ILE A 10 3.18 -8.46 16.34
CA ILE A 10 2.76 -7.15 15.81
C ILE A 10 2.57 -7.24 14.29
N LEU A 11 3.51 -7.87 13.57
CA LEU A 11 3.39 -8.07 12.12
C LEU A 11 2.12 -8.84 11.77
N ILE A 12 1.79 -9.89 12.53
CA ILE A 12 0.58 -10.69 12.33
C ILE A 12 -0.66 -9.84 12.62
N ALA A 13 -0.67 -9.11 13.74
CA ALA A 13 -1.76 -8.23 14.12
C ALA A 13 -2.04 -7.13 13.08
N THR A 14 -0.99 -6.47 12.56
CA THR A 14 -1.13 -5.48 11.49
C THR A 14 -1.60 -6.12 10.19
N THR A 15 -1.16 -7.33 9.89
CA THR A 15 -1.61 -8.09 8.71
C THR A 15 -3.10 -8.42 8.78
N TRP A 16 -3.63 -8.77 9.95
CA TRP A 16 -5.07 -9.00 10.13
C TRP A 16 -5.89 -7.72 10.00
N ILE A 17 -5.44 -6.61 10.61
CA ILE A 17 -6.10 -5.32 10.43
C ILE A 17 -6.18 -5.03 8.93
N GLN A 18 -5.04 -5.10 8.21
CA GLN A 18 -5.01 -4.85 6.77
C GLN A 18 -5.90 -5.79 5.97
N ALA A 19 -5.96 -7.09 6.32
CA ALA A 19 -6.84 -8.06 5.65
C ALA A 19 -8.32 -7.67 5.67
N PHE A 20 -8.75 -6.86 6.65
CA PHE A 20 -10.14 -6.47 6.82
C PHE A 20 -10.42 -4.98 6.62
N THR A 21 -9.40 -4.13 6.42
CA THR A 21 -9.56 -2.67 6.25
C THR A 21 -9.36 -2.19 4.80
N GLY A 22 -9.27 -3.09 3.82
CA GLY A 22 -9.23 -2.77 2.38
C GLY A 22 -10.59 -2.45 1.76
N THR A 23 -11.44 -1.72 2.48
CA THR A 23 -12.86 -1.46 2.21
C THR A 23 -13.11 -0.47 1.05
N ASN A 24 -12.07 -0.04 0.35
CA ASN A 24 -12.24 0.73 -0.90
C ASN A 24 -12.47 -0.20 -2.10
N PHE A 25 -11.99 -1.45 -2.02
CA PHE A 25 -12.05 -2.40 -3.14
C PHE A 25 -13.43 -3.00 -3.37
N ASP A 26 -14.33 -2.90 -2.39
CA ASP A 26 -15.70 -3.43 -2.46
C ASP A 26 -16.75 -2.36 -2.77
N PHE A 27 -16.36 -1.09 -2.96
CA PHE A 27 -17.29 -0.01 -3.35
C PHE A 27 -18.10 -0.38 -4.59
N SER A 28 -17.45 -0.98 -5.58
CA SER A 28 -18.09 -1.44 -6.81
C SER A 28 -19.17 -2.49 -6.58
N SER A 29 -19.10 -3.27 -5.49
CA SER A 29 -20.08 -4.32 -5.14
C SER A 29 -21.42 -3.77 -4.66
N TYR A 30 -21.46 -2.59 -4.03
CA TYR A 30 -22.70 -2.00 -3.50
C TYR A 30 -23.08 -0.66 -4.14
N SER A 31 -22.20 -0.05 -4.94
CA SER A 31 -22.39 1.29 -5.53
C SER A 31 -23.65 1.42 -6.40
N SER A 32 -24.04 0.38 -7.13
CA SER A 32 -25.25 0.35 -7.95
C SER A 32 -26.52 0.42 -7.11
N THR A 33 -26.58 -0.36 -6.02
CA THR A 33 -27.68 -0.36 -5.06
C THR A 33 -27.73 0.95 -4.28
N LEU A 34 -26.57 1.52 -3.91
CA LEU A 34 -26.51 2.84 -3.29
C LEU A 34 -27.08 3.94 -4.22
N LYS A 35 -26.72 3.89 -5.51
CA LYS A 35 -27.25 4.81 -6.53
C LYS A 35 -28.76 4.73 -6.65
N SER A 36 -29.31 3.52 -6.70
CA SER A 36 -30.76 3.33 -6.87
C SER A 36 -31.55 3.74 -5.63
N VAL A 37 -31.04 3.46 -4.43
CA VAL A 37 -31.70 3.87 -3.17
C VAL A 37 -31.69 5.38 -2.96
N LEU A 38 -30.62 6.06 -3.38
CA LEU A 38 -30.49 7.52 -3.26
C LEU A 38 -31.10 8.29 -4.44
N GLU A 39 -31.50 7.60 -5.51
CA GLU A 39 -32.03 8.20 -6.74
C GLU A 39 -31.08 9.25 -7.36
N ILE A 40 -29.77 8.96 -7.36
CA ILE A 40 -28.73 9.90 -7.81
C ILE A 40 -28.17 9.59 -9.21
N SER A 41 -27.63 10.64 -9.84
CA SER A 41 -26.92 10.55 -11.12
C SER A 41 -25.57 9.81 -10.99
N GLN A 42 -24.98 9.45 -12.14
CA GLN A 42 -23.66 8.81 -12.18
C GLN A 42 -22.55 9.74 -11.65
N VAL A 43 -22.62 11.02 -11.99
CA VAL A 43 -21.71 12.06 -11.48
C VAL A 43 -21.77 12.14 -9.95
N GLN A 44 -22.98 12.15 -9.39
CA GLN A 44 -23.16 12.17 -7.94
C GLN A 44 -22.64 10.90 -7.25
N LEU A 45 -22.78 9.72 -7.87
CA LEU A 45 -22.19 8.48 -7.34
C LEU A 45 -20.66 8.54 -7.39
N ASN A 46 -20.08 9.04 -8.48
CA ASN A 46 -18.64 9.25 -8.59
C ASN A 46 -18.15 10.22 -7.51
N TYR A 47 -18.90 11.28 -7.20
CA TYR A 47 -18.57 12.17 -6.09
C TYR A 47 -18.59 11.49 -4.71
N LEU A 48 -19.43 10.48 -4.48
CA LEU A 48 -19.38 9.68 -3.24
C LEU A 48 -18.08 8.84 -3.17
N SER A 49 -17.66 8.25 -4.29
CA SER A 49 -16.36 7.57 -4.38
C SER A 49 -15.20 8.54 -4.12
N VAL A 50 -15.24 9.72 -4.74
CA VAL A 50 -14.27 10.80 -4.52
C VAL A 50 -14.28 11.27 -3.07
N ALA A 51 -15.44 11.34 -2.42
CA ALA A 51 -15.54 11.71 -1.00
C ALA A 51 -14.77 10.74 -0.11
N SER A 52 -14.92 9.43 -0.33
CA SER A 52 -14.12 8.41 0.37
C SER A 52 -12.62 8.59 0.11
N ASP A 53 -12.21 8.84 -1.14
CA ASP A 53 -10.82 9.15 -1.44
C ASP A 53 -10.34 10.45 -0.77
N MET A 54 -11.21 11.46 -0.62
CA MET A 54 -10.95 12.72 0.07
C MET A 54 -10.73 12.55 1.57
N GLY A 55 -11.35 11.53 2.18
CA GLY A 55 -11.01 11.14 3.55
C GLY A 55 -9.53 10.84 3.76
N LYS A 56 -8.85 10.30 2.73
CA LYS A 56 -7.40 10.02 2.80
C LYS A 56 -6.54 11.28 2.89
N ALA A 57 -7.05 12.44 2.48
CA ALA A 57 -6.36 13.72 2.64
C ALA A 57 -6.11 14.06 4.13
N PHE A 58 -6.96 13.57 5.03
CA PHE A 58 -6.82 13.76 6.48
C PHE A 58 -5.94 12.70 7.16
N GLY A 59 -5.26 11.85 6.38
CA GLY A 59 -4.37 10.81 6.91
C GLY A 59 -3.19 11.35 7.70
N TRP A 60 -2.67 12.53 7.35
CA TRP A 60 -1.51 13.13 8.04
C TRP A 60 -1.82 13.43 9.51
N CYS A 61 -3.09 13.68 9.84
CA CYS A 61 -3.55 13.83 11.22
C CYS A 61 -3.28 12.56 12.04
N SER A 62 -3.49 11.37 11.48
CA SER A 62 -3.18 10.10 12.14
C SER A 62 -1.69 10.00 12.48
N GLY A 63 -0.82 10.41 11.54
CA GLY A 63 0.63 10.47 11.75
C GLY A 63 1.02 11.39 12.91
N VAL A 64 0.41 12.58 13.01
CA VAL A 64 0.63 13.52 14.13
C VAL A 64 0.11 12.93 15.45
N PHE A 65 -1.06 12.31 15.43
CA PHE A 65 -1.67 11.71 16.62
C PHE A 65 -0.80 10.55 17.14
N LEU A 66 -0.19 9.74 16.27
CA LEU A 66 0.74 8.67 16.66
C LEU A 66 2.08 9.16 17.24
N MET A 67 2.38 10.46 17.14
CA MET A 67 3.52 11.07 17.83
C MET A 67 3.16 11.57 19.24
N ARG A 68 1.89 11.89 19.49
CA ARG A 68 1.43 12.56 20.73
C ARG A 68 0.59 11.67 21.64
N LEU A 69 -0.12 10.70 21.06
CA LEU A 69 -1.10 9.86 21.72
C LEU A 69 -0.70 8.38 21.62
N PRO A 70 -1.14 7.55 22.58
CA PRO A 70 -0.89 6.12 22.51
C PRO A 70 -1.67 5.48 21.34
N VAL A 71 -1.10 4.42 20.77
CA VAL A 71 -1.62 3.74 19.56
C VAL A 71 -3.08 3.29 19.71
N TRP A 72 -3.49 2.86 20.90
CA TRP A 72 -4.86 2.40 21.16
C TRP A 72 -5.90 3.51 20.99
N VAL A 73 -5.57 4.76 21.33
CA VAL A 73 -6.47 5.91 21.13
C VAL A 73 -6.65 6.17 19.65
N VAL A 74 -5.55 6.16 18.88
CA VAL A 74 -5.60 6.40 17.43
C VAL A 74 -6.38 5.29 16.72
N MET A 75 -6.19 4.04 17.14
CA MET A 75 -6.97 2.89 16.65
C MET A 75 -8.45 3.02 16.98
N PHE A 76 -8.80 3.42 18.20
CA PHE A 76 -10.19 3.64 18.59
C PHE A 76 -10.86 4.72 17.73
N ILE A 77 -10.17 5.84 17.48
CA ILE A 77 -10.67 6.90 16.59
C ILE A 77 -10.89 6.36 15.17
N ALA A 78 -9.91 5.61 14.62
CA ALA A 78 -10.04 4.98 13.31
C ALA A 78 -11.26 4.06 13.23
N THR A 79 -11.44 3.18 14.22
CA THR A 79 -12.56 2.25 14.30
C THR A 79 -13.90 2.98 14.44
N PHE A 80 -13.98 4.01 15.28
CA PHE A 80 -15.21 4.77 15.47
C PHE A 80 -15.64 5.48 14.18
N MET A 81 -14.69 6.11 13.47
CA MET A 81 -14.96 6.73 12.16
C MET A 81 -15.50 5.70 11.15
N GLY A 82 -14.92 4.49 11.10
CA GLY A 82 -15.35 3.43 10.19
C GLY A 82 -16.73 2.89 10.54
N LEU A 83 -16.99 2.63 11.83
CA LEU A 83 -18.27 2.15 12.33
C LEU A 83 -19.41 3.14 12.00
N VAL A 84 -19.19 4.43 12.27
CA VAL A 84 -20.19 5.47 11.97
C VAL A 84 -20.32 5.68 10.45
N GLY A 85 -19.20 5.81 9.74
CA GLY A 85 -19.17 6.07 8.30
C GLY A 85 -19.88 4.98 7.50
N TYR A 86 -19.53 3.72 7.71
CA TYR A 86 -20.14 2.59 7.00
C TYR A 86 -21.47 2.14 7.61
N GLY A 87 -21.61 2.15 8.94
CA GLY A 87 -22.82 1.71 9.62
C GLY A 87 -24.03 2.58 9.29
N LEU A 88 -23.87 3.90 9.25
CA LEU A 88 -24.98 4.79 8.84
C LEU A 88 -25.29 4.67 7.34
N GLN A 89 -24.28 4.49 6.48
CA GLN A 89 -24.53 4.18 5.06
C GLN A 89 -25.31 2.88 4.88
N TRP A 90 -25.02 1.86 5.69
CA TRP A 90 -25.75 0.60 5.66
C TRP A 90 -27.23 0.79 6.03
N LEU A 91 -27.53 1.58 7.07
CA LEU A 91 -28.91 1.92 7.44
C LEU A 91 -29.65 2.65 6.32
N VAL A 92 -28.97 3.53 5.58
CA VAL A 92 -29.52 4.23 4.41
C VAL A 92 -29.84 3.24 3.29
N ILE A 93 -28.91 2.36 2.91
CA ILE A 93 -29.14 1.36 1.87
C ILE A 93 -30.30 0.42 2.24
N GLN A 94 -30.45 0.07 3.52
CA GLN A 94 -31.56 -0.73 4.03
C GLN A 94 -32.90 0.03 4.06
N LYS A 95 -32.92 1.31 3.67
CA LYS A 95 -34.09 2.21 3.75
C LYS A 95 -34.66 2.35 5.17
N LEU A 96 -33.84 2.12 6.20
CA LEU A 96 -34.23 2.30 7.60
C LEU A 96 -34.16 3.77 8.02
N ILE A 97 -33.26 4.54 7.40
CA ILE A 97 -33.12 5.99 7.59
C ILE A 97 -33.01 6.67 6.23
N VAL A 98 -33.49 7.91 6.15
CA VAL A 98 -33.33 8.77 4.97
C VAL A 98 -32.37 9.90 5.33
N LEU A 99 -31.31 10.07 4.55
CA LEU A 99 -30.33 11.13 4.74
C LEU A 99 -30.20 11.97 3.45
N PRO A 100 -30.07 13.30 3.55
CA PRO A 100 -29.72 14.13 2.40
C PRO A 100 -28.36 13.72 1.83
N TYR A 101 -28.21 13.89 0.51
CA TYR A 101 -26.99 13.53 -0.23
C TYR A 101 -25.70 14.04 0.42
N PHE A 102 -25.71 15.28 0.90
CA PHE A 102 -24.56 15.90 1.57
C PHE A 102 -24.12 15.13 2.83
N LEU A 103 -25.06 14.60 3.62
CA LEU A 103 -24.68 13.79 4.78
C LEU A 103 -24.10 12.44 4.36
N VAL A 104 -24.63 11.81 3.31
CA VAL A 104 -24.04 10.58 2.75
C VAL A 104 -22.62 10.84 2.24
N PHE A 105 -22.39 11.97 1.57
CA PHE A 105 -21.06 12.41 1.15
C PHE A 105 -20.08 12.52 2.34
N LEU A 106 -20.51 13.14 3.44
CA LEU A 106 -19.70 13.23 4.66
C LEU A 106 -19.44 11.86 5.30
N LEU A 107 -20.41 10.93 5.25
CA LEU A 107 -20.22 9.56 5.72
C LEU A 107 -19.19 8.80 4.87
N CYS A 108 -19.20 8.97 3.55
CA CYS A 108 -18.18 8.41 2.67
C CYS A 108 -16.80 8.99 3.00
N LEU A 109 -16.70 10.30 3.22
CA LEU A 109 -15.45 10.95 3.65
C LEU A 109 -14.95 10.39 4.98
N LEU A 110 -15.83 10.23 5.96
CA LEU A 110 -15.50 9.67 7.28
C LEU A 110 -15.01 8.22 7.17
N ALA A 111 -15.66 7.41 6.33
CA ALA A 111 -15.25 6.05 6.02
C ALA A 111 -13.85 6.01 5.37
N GLY A 112 -13.59 6.91 4.42
CA GLY A 112 -12.27 7.09 3.82
C GLY A 112 -11.18 7.48 4.82
N CYS A 113 -11.49 8.38 5.77
CA CYS A 113 -10.60 8.74 6.87
C CYS A 113 -10.21 7.51 7.70
N SER A 114 -11.20 6.67 8.06
CA SER A 114 -10.98 5.44 8.84
C SER A 114 -9.94 4.53 8.20
N ILE A 115 -10.07 4.25 6.89
CA ILE A 115 -9.14 3.39 6.14
C ILE A 115 -7.72 3.93 6.22
N CYS A 116 -7.56 5.23 5.97
CA CYS A 116 -6.26 5.87 5.95
C CYS A 116 -5.59 5.86 7.34
N TRP A 117 -6.38 6.02 8.40
CA TRP A 117 -5.88 5.96 9.77
C TRP A 117 -5.43 4.55 10.14
N PHE A 118 -6.20 3.50 9.81
CA PHE A 118 -5.76 2.11 10.01
C PHE A 118 -4.45 1.82 9.27
N ASN A 119 -4.35 2.26 8.01
CA ASN A 119 -3.13 2.13 7.21
C ASN A 119 -1.94 2.79 7.89
N THR A 120 -2.10 4.03 8.33
CA THR A 120 -1.04 4.79 9.00
C THR A 120 -0.56 4.11 10.27
N VAL A 121 -1.48 3.60 11.10
CA VAL A 121 -1.12 2.85 12.32
C VAL A 121 -0.30 1.61 11.98
N CYS A 122 -0.75 0.81 11.01
CA CYS A 122 -0.02 -0.38 10.59
C CYS A 122 1.38 -0.03 10.04
N TYR A 123 1.51 1.03 9.24
CA TYR A 123 2.79 1.41 8.65
C TYR A 123 3.79 1.84 9.72
N VAL A 124 3.36 2.70 10.65
CA VAL A 124 4.21 3.16 11.75
C VAL A 124 4.62 2.00 12.66
N LEU A 125 3.71 1.07 12.95
CA LEU A 125 4.02 -0.14 13.74
C LEU A 125 5.06 -1.02 13.03
N CYS A 126 4.90 -1.27 11.73
CA CYS A 126 5.88 -2.04 10.95
C CYS A 126 7.25 -1.34 10.92
N ILE A 127 7.30 -0.04 10.67
CA ILE A 127 8.56 0.73 10.57
C ILE A 127 9.29 0.76 11.93
N ARG A 128 8.57 0.98 13.03
CA ARG A 128 9.17 1.03 14.38
C ARG A 128 9.69 -0.33 14.83
N ASN A 129 8.99 -1.42 14.50
CA ASN A 129 9.37 -2.77 14.94
C ASN A 129 10.38 -3.48 14.03
N PHE A 130 10.51 -3.05 12.77
CA PHE A 130 11.41 -3.66 11.78
C PHE A 130 12.30 -2.61 11.11
N GLN A 131 13.25 -1.99 11.83
CA GLN A 131 14.05 -0.88 11.29
C GLN A 131 14.88 -1.26 10.04
N THR A 132 15.53 -2.43 10.05
CA THR A 132 16.33 -2.94 8.92
C THR A 132 15.46 -3.56 7.83
N ASN A 133 14.50 -4.40 8.23
CA ASN A 133 13.67 -5.21 7.33
C ASN A 133 12.28 -4.59 7.09
N ARG A 134 12.16 -3.26 7.20
CA ARG A 134 10.88 -2.53 7.14
C ARG A 134 10.12 -2.83 5.85
N ALA A 135 10.81 -2.95 4.72
CA ALA A 135 10.17 -3.17 3.43
C ALA A 135 9.52 -4.54 3.31
N PHE A 136 10.12 -5.59 3.88
CA PHE A 136 9.48 -6.91 3.96
C PHE A 136 8.20 -6.87 4.81
N ALA A 137 8.27 -6.23 5.98
CA ALA A 137 7.13 -6.09 6.87
C ALA A 137 5.98 -5.29 6.23
N LEU A 138 6.30 -4.13 5.65
CA LEU A 138 5.36 -3.26 4.96
C LEU A 138 4.74 -3.97 3.77
N SER A 139 5.54 -4.60 2.90
CA SER A 139 5.04 -5.31 1.72
C SER A 139 4.05 -6.41 2.08
N LEU A 140 4.43 -7.27 3.04
CA LEU A 140 3.57 -8.34 3.51
C LEU A 140 2.27 -7.80 4.09
N THR A 141 2.33 -6.88 5.04
CA THR A 141 1.14 -6.34 5.72
C THR A 141 0.24 -5.56 4.75
N ILE A 142 0.80 -4.71 3.89
CA ILE A 142 0.03 -3.95 2.89
C ILE A 142 -0.63 -4.87 1.86
N SER A 143 0.02 -5.98 1.49
CA SER A 143 -0.54 -6.90 0.50
C SER A 143 -1.94 -7.37 0.88
N PHE A 144 -2.15 -7.77 2.15
CA PHE A 144 -3.43 -8.27 2.66
C PHE A 144 -4.59 -7.26 2.56
N ASN A 145 -4.32 -5.95 2.47
CA ASN A 145 -5.34 -4.94 2.14
C ASN A 145 -6.02 -5.24 0.79
N GLY A 146 -5.26 -5.76 -0.18
CA GLY A 146 -5.78 -6.18 -1.49
C GLY A 146 -6.60 -7.47 -1.47
N VAL A 147 -6.69 -8.17 -0.34
CA VAL A 147 -7.45 -9.42 -0.20
C VAL A 147 -8.83 -9.18 0.43
N THR A 148 -9.07 -8.00 1.04
CA THR A 148 -10.32 -7.68 1.73
C THR A 148 -11.57 -7.94 0.87
N ALA A 149 -11.62 -7.45 -0.37
CA ALA A 149 -12.79 -7.64 -1.24
C ALA A 149 -13.09 -9.12 -1.52
N ALA A 150 -12.06 -9.95 -1.70
CA ALA A 150 -12.23 -11.39 -1.93
C ALA A 150 -12.77 -12.09 -0.67
N LEU A 151 -12.24 -11.74 0.52
CA LEU A 151 -12.75 -12.27 1.78
C LEU A 151 -14.20 -11.87 2.01
N TYR A 152 -14.54 -10.61 1.75
CA TYR A 152 -15.90 -10.10 1.94
C TYR A 152 -16.88 -10.74 0.95
N THR A 153 -16.45 -10.99 -0.29
CA THR A 153 -17.24 -11.73 -1.27
C THR A 153 -17.56 -13.15 -0.79
N LEU A 154 -16.59 -13.85 -0.20
CA LEU A 154 -16.81 -15.19 0.36
C LEU A 154 -17.77 -15.15 1.55
N ILE A 155 -17.65 -14.15 2.44
CA ILE A 155 -18.57 -13.96 3.57
C ILE A 155 -19.99 -13.68 3.06
N ALA A 156 -20.13 -12.74 2.12
CA ALA A 156 -21.41 -12.39 1.52
C ALA A 156 -22.11 -13.63 0.97
N LYS A 157 -21.44 -14.39 0.09
CA LYS A 157 -21.97 -15.64 -0.49
C LYS A 157 -22.24 -16.74 0.54
N ALA A 158 -21.49 -16.78 1.65
CA ALA A 158 -21.67 -17.76 2.71
C ALA A 158 -22.94 -17.49 3.57
N ILE A 159 -23.32 -16.22 3.69
CA ILE A 159 -24.49 -15.76 4.46
C ILE A 159 -25.74 -15.71 3.58
N SER A 160 -25.68 -15.04 2.43
CA SER A 160 -26.81 -14.83 1.52
C SER A 160 -26.33 -14.60 0.08
N SER A 161 -26.92 -15.28 -0.92
CA SER A 161 -26.49 -15.19 -2.32
C SER A 161 -26.74 -13.83 -2.98
N ASP A 162 -27.75 -13.07 -2.54
CA ASP A 162 -28.32 -11.96 -3.32
C ASP A 162 -28.36 -10.59 -2.61
N ASN A 163 -27.64 -10.41 -1.49
CA ASN A 163 -27.74 -9.16 -0.71
C ASN A 163 -26.48 -8.28 -0.78
N ASP A 164 -26.45 -7.36 -1.73
CA ASP A 164 -25.35 -6.39 -1.94
C ASP A 164 -25.17 -5.40 -0.78
N THR A 165 -26.15 -5.30 0.12
CA THR A 165 -26.07 -4.39 1.27
C THR A 165 -25.11 -4.89 2.35
N ILE A 166 -24.78 -6.19 2.33
CA ILE A 166 -23.97 -6.83 3.38
C ILE A 166 -22.54 -6.29 3.43
N TYR A 167 -22.01 -5.81 2.31
CA TYR A 167 -20.65 -5.27 2.23
C TYR A 167 -20.45 -4.05 3.16
N LEU A 168 -21.41 -3.12 3.21
CA LEU A 168 -21.35 -1.98 4.13
C LEU A 168 -21.42 -2.41 5.60
N PHE A 169 -22.23 -3.43 5.90
CA PHE A 169 -22.32 -3.99 7.25
C PHE A 169 -21.00 -4.64 7.68
N LEU A 170 -20.37 -5.41 6.80
CA LEU A 170 -19.05 -6.01 7.02
C LEU A 170 -17.98 -4.93 7.21
N ASN A 171 -17.99 -3.88 6.37
CA ASN A 171 -17.07 -2.74 6.46
C ASN A 171 -17.19 -1.99 7.80
N ALA A 172 -18.36 -2.00 8.44
CA ALA A 172 -18.56 -1.37 9.73
C ALA A 172 -18.08 -2.26 10.90
N LEU A 173 -18.44 -3.54 10.92
CA LEU A 173 -18.22 -4.42 12.07
C LEU A 173 -16.91 -5.21 12.04
N VAL A 174 -16.46 -5.70 10.89
CA VAL A 174 -15.28 -6.56 10.81
C VAL A 174 -14.02 -5.81 11.22
N PRO A 175 -13.76 -4.56 10.76
CA PRO A 175 -12.64 -3.76 11.26
C PRO A 175 -12.70 -3.50 12.77
N LEU A 176 -13.88 -3.33 13.36
CA LEU A 176 -14.05 -3.16 14.81
C LEU A 176 -13.58 -4.41 15.58
N PHE A 177 -14.01 -5.60 15.16
CA PHE A 177 -13.57 -6.84 15.81
C PHE A 177 -12.08 -7.12 15.57
N ALA A 178 -11.62 -6.97 14.33
CA ALA A 178 -10.22 -7.22 13.96
C ALA A 178 -9.27 -6.28 14.72
N SER A 179 -9.59 -4.99 14.81
CA SER A 179 -8.78 -4.00 15.53
C SER A 179 -8.76 -4.26 17.04
N THR A 180 -9.88 -4.65 17.63
CA THR A 180 -9.97 -4.96 19.07
C THR A 180 -9.13 -6.19 19.42
N LEU A 181 -9.21 -7.26 18.61
CA LEU A 181 -8.38 -8.47 18.79
C LEU A 181 -6.89 -8.18 18.58
N ALA A 182 -6.57 -7.40 17.55
CA ALA A 182 -5.19 -6.99 17.24
C ALA A 182 -4.60 -6.04 18.30
N LEU A 183 -5.42 -5.37 19.11
CA LEU A 183 -4.94 -4.46 20.15
C LEU A 183 -4.20 -5.18 21.28
N ILE A 184 -4.60 -6.42 21.59
CA ILE A 184 -3.99 -7.25 22.65
C ILE A 184 -2.48 -7.43 22.44
N PRO A 185 -1.98 -7.89 21.27
CA PRO A 185 -0.54 -7.99 21.01
C PRO A 185 0.13 -6.62 20.86
N ILE A 186 -0.57 -5.59 20.35
CA ILE A 186 0.00 -4.24 20.17
C ILE A 186 0.31 -3.58 21.53
N LEU A 187 -0.56 -3.72 22.52
CA LEU A 187 -0.37 -3.13 23.84
C LEU A 187 0.74 -3.81 24.67
N ARG A 188 1.11 -5.05 24.34
CA ARG A 188 2.10 -5.84 25.09
C ARG A 188 3.55 -5.64 24.61
N GLN A 189 3.85 -4.52 23.94
CA GLN A 189 5.17 -4.19 23.36
C GLN A 189 6.28 -3.99 24.41
N PRO A 190 7.45 -4.65 24.28
CA PRO A 190 8.71 -4.19 24.88
C PRO A 190 9.61 -3.49 23.83
N PRO A 191 10.69 -2.79 24.25
CA PRO A 191 11.62 -2.11 23.34
C PRO A 191 12.25 -3.07 22.31
N SER A 192 12.53 -2.52 21.13
CA SER A 192 13.06 -3.22 19.95
C SER A 192 14.38 -3.92 20.27
N ALA A 193 14.44 -5.24 20.10
CA ALA A 193 15.68 -6.02 20.15
C ALA A 193 16.27 -6.15 18.74
N ASP A 194 17.61 -6.12 18.66
CA ASP A 194 18.37 -6.06 17.41
C ASP A 194 17.97 -7.13 16.37
N ALA A 195 18.04 -6.70 15.11
CA ALA A 195 17.75 -7.51 13.93
C ALA A 195 18.84 -8.57 13.75
N THR A 196 18.44 -9.83 13.66
CA THR A 196 19.36 -10.95 13.35
C THR A 196 19.13 -11.43 11.92
N ARG A 197 20.18 -11.86 11.20
CA ARG A 197 20.11 -12.45 9.84
C ARG A 197 19.01 -13.52 9.65
N LEU A 198 18.54 -14.13 10.74
CA LEU A 198 17.43 -15.09 10.76
C LEU A 198 16.06 -14.50 10.37
N ASP A 199 15.89 -13.17 10.38
CA ASP A 199 14.60 -12.53 10.09
C ASP A 199 14.18 -12.66 8.61
N SER A 200 15.14 -12.63 7.66
CA SER A 200 14.85 -12.73 6.22
C SER A 200 14.23 -14.08 5.83
N PHE A 201 14.66 -15.17 6.49
CA PHE A 201 14.08 -16.50 6.27
C PHE A 201 12.62 -16.59 6.74
N ASN A 202 12.29 -15.99 7.89
CA ASN A 202 10.92 -15.93 8.38
C ASN A 202 10.04 -15.09 7.46
N PHE A 203 10.55 -13.98 6.94
CA PHE A 203 9.85 -13.20 5.92
C PHE A 203 9.63 -13.99 4.63
N LEU A 204 10.60 -14.79 4.17
CA LEU A 204 10.42 -15.65 3.01
C LEU A 204 9.27 -16.64 3.21
N ILE A 205 9.23 -17.34 4.35
CA ILE A 205 8.13 -18.27 4.69
C ILE A 205 6.78 -17.53 4.68
N LEU A 206 6.71 -16.36 5.32
CA LEU A 206 5.49 -15.55 5.36
C LEU A 206 5.05 -15.09 3.98
N ASN A 207 5.98 -14.69 3.10
CA ASN A 207 5.68 -14.29 1.73
C ASN A 207 5.20 -15.48 0.88
N ILE A 208 5.78 -16.68 1.05
CA ILE A 208 5.31 -17.91 0.40
C ILE A 208 3.89 -18.25 0.87
N LEU A 209 3.63 -18.17 2.17
CA LEU A 209 2.30 -18.40 2.71
C LEU A 209 1.28 -17.38 2.21
N ALA A 210 1.66 -16.10 2.13
CA ALA A 210 0.84 -15.05 1.55
C ALA A 210 0.57 -15.31 0.06
N LEU A 211 1.57 -15.77 -0.70
CA LEU A 211 1.42 -16.17 -2.10
C LEU A 211 0.40 -17.30 -2.24
N ILE A 212 0.50 -18.34 -1.39
CA ILE A 212 -0.46 -19.46 -1.34
C ILE A 212 -1.86 -18.95 -1.02
N ALA A 213 -2.02 -18.06 -0.02
CA ALA A 213 -3.31 -17.48 0.34
C ALA A 213 -3.92 -16.64 -0.80
N GLY A 214 -3.10 -15.84 -1.49
CA GLY A 214 -3.53 -15.07 -2.66
C GLY A 214 -3.97 -15.96 -3.82
N LEU A 215 -3.20 -17.00 -4.14
CA LEU A 215 -3.54 -17.98 -5.19
C LEU A 215 -4.79 -18.79 -4.83
N TYR A 216 -4.93 -19.19 -3.56
CA TYR A 216 -6.11 -19.88 -3.04
C TYR A 216 -7.38 -19.05 -3.30
N LEU A 217 -7.36 -17.77 -2.95
CA LEU A 217 -8.49 -16.88 -3.17
C LEU A 217 -8.74 -16.62 -4.66
N LEU A 218 -7.69 -16.41 -5.46
CA LEU A 218 -7.83 -16.18 -6.90
C LEU A 218 -8.52 -17.35 -7.61
N LEU A 219 -8.01 -18.56 -7.39
CA LEU A 219 -8.43 -19.74 -8.12
C LEU A 219 -9.79 -20.24 -7.63
N LEU A 220 -9.99 -20.26 -6.32
CA LEU A 220 -11.15 -20.93 -5.73
C LEU A 220 -12.36 -20.02 -5.52
N ASN A 221 -12.20 -18.68 -5.49
CA ASN A 221 -13.35 -17.79 -5.31
C ASN A 221 -14.38 -17.93 -6.44
N SER A 222 -13.96 -18.33 -7.65
CA SER A 222 -14.86 -18.63 -8.76
C SER A 222 -15.78 -19.84 -8.50
N LEU A 223 -15.37 -20.77 -7.65
CA LEU A 223 -16.08 -22.01 -7.32
C LEU A 223 -17.10 -21.83 -6.18
N SER A 224 -17.23 -20.62 -5.64
CA SER A 224 -18.13 -20.27 -4.52
C SER A 224 -19.61 -20.17 -4.92
N SER A 225 -20.06 -20.92 -5.92
CA SER A 225 -21.42 -20.82 -6.48
C SER A 225 -22.53 -21.27 -5.51
N THR A 226 -22.20 -22.09 -4.51
CA THR A 226 -23.14 -22.52 -3.47
C THR A 226 -22.71 -22.00 -2.10
N PRO A 227 -23.66 -21.71 -1.19
CA PRO A 227 -23.34 -21.17 0.13
C PRO A 227 -22.47 -22.14 0.95
N LEU A 228 -22.67 -23.45 0.81
CA LEU A 228 -21.81 -24.45 1.45
C LEU A 228 -20.36 -24.38 0.96
N ARG A 229 -20.15 -24.27 -0.36
CA ARG A 229 -18.80 -24.12 -0.94
C ARG A 229 -18.18 -22.81 -0.49
N ALA A 230 -18.94 -21.71 -0.50
CA ALA A 230 -18.47 -20.41 -0.01
C ALA A 230 -18.02 -20.50 1.46
N ARG A 231 -18.77 -21.20 2.34
CA ARG A 231 -18.38 -21.45 3.74
C ARG A 231 -17.08 -22.26 3.86
N ILE A 232 -16.93 -23.34 3.10
CA ILE A 232 -15.71 -24.15 3.10
C ILE A 232 -14.51 -23.32 2.65
N LEU A 233 -14.67 -22.54 1.58
CA LEU A 233 -13.62 -21.67 1.05
C LEU A 233 -13.26 -20.55 2.01
N PHE A 234 -14.26 -19.95 2.66
CA PHE A 234 -14.04 -18.95 3.70
C PHE A 234 -13.27 -19.53 4.89
N THR A 235 -13.65 -20.71 5.37
CA THR A 235 -12.94 -21.41 6.46
C THR A 235 -11.49 -21.69 6.07
N GLY A 236 -11.23 -22.17 4.85
CA GLY A 236 -9.87 -22.38 4.36
C GLY A 236 -9.05 -21.09 4.27
N ALA A 237 -9.66 -19.99 3.80
CA ALA A 237 -9.02 -18.68 3.78
C ALA A 237 -8.68 -18.16 5.18
N MET A 238 -9.57 -18.35 6.16
CA MET A 238 -9.30 -18.01 7.56
C MET A 238 -8.17 -18.86 8.13
N ILE A 239 -8.14 -20.17 7.88
CA ILE A 239 -7.03 -21.04 8.32
C ILE A 239 -5.70 -20.52 7.76
N LEU A 240 -5.63 -20.18 6.48
CA LEU A 240 -4.42 -19.61 5.85
C LEU A 240 -4.02 -18.25 6.46
N LEU A 241 -5.00 -17.40 6.80
CA LEU A 241 -4.76 -16.09 7.42
C LEU A 241 -4.27 -16.20 8.88
N PHE A 242 -4.72 -17.21 9.62
CA PHE A 242 -4.35 -17.45 11.01
C PHE A 242 -3.13 -18.37 11.18
N LEU A 243 -2.75 -19.15 10.16
CA LEU A 243 -1.55 -20.01 10.17
C LEU A 243 -0.25 -19.29 10.58
N PRO A 244 0.01 -18.02 10.20
CA PRO A 244 1.16 -17.26 10.67
C PRO A 244 1.31 -17.17 12.20
N LEU A 245 0.24 -17.36 12.99
CA LEU A 245 0.32 -17.39 14.46
C LEU A 245 1.23 -18.46 15.03
N CYS A 246 1.45 -19.54 14.29
CA CYS A 246 2.36 -20.60 14.71
C CYS A 246 3.82 -20.12 14.68
N LEU A 247 4.16 -19.11 13.86
CA LEU A 247 5.54 -18.66 13.66
C LEU A 247 6.20 -18.08 14.91
N PRO A 248 5.58 -17.16 15.69
CA PRO A 248 6.12 -16.72 16.97
C PRO A 248 6.45 -17.86 17.94
N GLY A 249 5.62 -18.92 17.96
CA GLY A 249 5.85 -20.14 18.74
C GLY A 249 7.01 -20.97 18.21
N ILE A 250 7.08 -21.17 16.89
CA ILE A 250 8.17 -21.89 16.22
C ILE A 250 9.51 -21.17 16.39
N VAL A 251 9.54 -19.83 16.28
CA VAL A 251 10.75 -19.02 16.49
C VAL A 251 11.24 -19.15 17.94
N CYS A 252 10.32 -19.13 18.91
CA CYS A 252 10.66 -19.39 20.31
C CYS A 252 11.21 -20.81 20.51
N ALA A 253 10.54 -21.82 19.99
CA ALA A 253 10.92 -23.22 20.12
C ALA A 253 12.27 -23.50 19.45
N ARG A 254 12.51 -22.97 18.25
CA ARG A 254 13.78 -23.13 17.52
C ARG A 254 14.94 -22.46 18.25
N LYS A 255 14.75 -21.26 18.79
CA LYS A 255 15.79 -20.57 19.58
C LYS A 255 16.06 -21.28 20.90
N TRP A 256 15.02 -21.78 21.56
CA TRP A 256 15.17 -22.61 22.75
C TRP A 256 15.95 -23.89 22.43
N ALA A 257 15.56 -24.63 21.38
CA ALA A 257 16.24 -25.85 20.95
C ALA A 257 17.73 -25.59 20.61
N ASN A 258 18.04 -24.56 19.83
CA ASN A 258 19.44 -24.21 19.53
C ASN A 258 20.23 -23.86 20.80
N ARG A 259 19.61 -23.17 21.77
CA ARG A 259 20.28 -22.83 23.03
C ARG A 259 20.53 -24.07 23.88
N THR A 260 19.54 -24.94 24.02
CA THR A 260 19.65 -26.20 24.77
C THR A 260 20.69 -27.15 24.16
N ILE A 261 20.76 -27.22 22.83
CA ILE A 261 21.75 -28.04 22.12
C ILE A 261 23.17 -27.47 22.26
N HIS A 262 23.35 -26.14 22.19
CA HIS A 262 24.66 -25.52 22.42
C HIS A 262 25.11 -25.59 23.89
N THR A 263 24.20 -25.57 24.87
CA THR A 263 24.56 -25.80 26.28
C THR A 263 24.78 -27.27 26.61
N GLY A 264 24.15 -28.20 25.88
CA GLY A 264 24.35 -29.64 26.05
C GLY A 264 25.69 -30.15 25.51
N PHE A 265 26.31 -29.44 24.57
CA PHE A 265 27.63 -29.78 24.02
C PHE A 265 28.82 -29.20 24.80
N HIS A 266 28.59 -28.45 25.89
CA HIS A 266 29.64 -27.85 26.72
C HIS A 266 29.80 -28.50 28.10
N PHE A 267 29.17 -29.67 28.34
CA PHE A 267 29.21 -30.33 29.64
C PHE A 267 30.17 -31.53 29.76
N ASP A 268 30.87 -31.93 28.70
CA ASP A 268 31.94 -32.95 28.82
C ASP A 268 33.05 -32.63 27.83
N LEU A 269 34.04 -31.83 28.26
CA LEU A 269 35.47 -31.86 27.88
C LEU A 269 36.12 -30.47 28.06
N SER A 270 36.42 -30.08 29.30
CA SER A 270 37.59 -29.25 29.65
C SER A 270 37.70 -29.04 31.16
N SER A 271 37.97 -30.13 31.88
CA SER A 271 38.84 -30.04 33.06
C SER A 271 40.28 -29.91 32.55
N PHE A 272 40.74 -28.68 32.26
CA PHE A 272 42.13 -28.27 32.45
C PHE A 272 42.31 -26.76 32.13
N ASN A 273 42.71 -25.99 33.14
CA ASN A 273 43.38 -24.68 33.13
C ASN A 273 42.88 -23.60 32.15
N SER A 274 42.38 -22.46 32.65
CA SER A 274 43.20 -21.34 33.13
C SER A 274 42.38 -20.05 33.30
N VAL A 275 42.48 -19.49 34.51
CA VAL A 275 42.56 -18.07 34.88
C VAL A 275 41.50 -17.11 34.30
N ASP A 276 40.63 -16.66 35.22
CA ASP A 276 39.86 -15.42 35.16
C ASP A 276 40.68 -14.22 34.69
N VAL A 277 40.29 -13.58 33.59
CA VAL A 277 40.27 -12.12 33.41
C VAL A 277 39.27 -11.81 32.29
N TYR A 278 38.19 -11.07 32.57
CA TYR A 278 37.72 -10.03 31.66
C TYR A 278 36.88 -9.00 32.41
N ASP A 279 37.32 -7.76 32.23
CA ASP A 279 36.88 -6.51 32.81
C ASP A 279 35.42 -6.12 32.49
N ASP A 280 34.80 -5.44 33.44
CA ASP A 280 33.62 -4.58 33.25
C ASP A 280 34.07 -3.16 32.78
N PRO A 281 33.17 -2.24 32.38
CA PRO A 281 33.34 -1.41 31.20
C PRO A 281 33.53 0.07 31.57
N GLU A 282 34.47 0.78 30.95
CA GLU A 282 34.40 2.24 31.00
C GLU A 282 35.19 2.95 29.89
N LEU A 283 34.53 3.97 29.34
CA LEU A 283 35.12 5.25 28.97
C LEU A 283 35.98 5.31 27.69
N HIS A 284 35.37 5.73 26.59
CA HIS A 284 36.06 6.56 25.59
C HIS A 284 35.18 7.75 25.17
N LYS A 285 35.37 8.84 25.90
CA LYS A 285 35.03 10.21 25.52
C LYS A 285 36.33 11.01 25.71
N GLU A 286 36.53 11.99 24.84
CA GLU A 286 37.71 12.87 24.73
C GLU A 286 38.84 12.37 23.82
N LEU A 287 38.85 12.92 22.61
CA LEU A 287 40.03 13.58 22.06
C LEU A 287 39.58 14.55 20.95
N ILE A 288 39.20 15.76 21.39
CA ILE A 288 39.27 16.96 20.56
C ILE A 288 40.46 17.74 21.12
N GLY A 289 41.54 17.79 20.34
CA GLY A 289 42.73 18.59 20.60
C GLY A 289 43.24 19.12 19.27
N SER A 290 43.09 20.43 19.10
CA SER A 290 43.54 21.27 17.99
C SER A 290 45.00 21.04 17.62
N ASP A 291 45.31 21.07 16.31
CA ASP A 291 46.53 21.76 15.83
C ASP A 291 46.31 22.37 14.44
N GLN A 292 46.51 23.69 14.38
CA GLN A 292 46.65 24.49 13.17
C GLN A 292 48.10 24.37 12.67
N SER A 293 48.29 24.21 11.36
CA SER A 293 49.50 24.69 10.69
C SER A 293 49.18 25.19 9.28
N ASN A 294 49.60 26.43 9.02
CA ASN A 294 49.59 27.10 7.73
C ASN A 294 50.80 26.65 6.89
N GLY A 295 50.64 26.56 5.56
CA GLY A 295 51.76 26.32 4.64
C GLY A 295 51.39 26.30 3.15
N LEU A 296 51.48 27.49 2.55
CA LEU A 296 51.53 27.93 1.14
C LEU A 296 51.68 26.93 -0.06
N ASN A 297 50.94 27.30 -1.12
CA ASN A 297 51.27 27.41 -2.55
C ASN A 297 51.64 26.19 -3.42
N GLY A 298 50.78 25.96 -4.43
CA GLY A 298 51.11 25.37 -5.73
C GLY A 298 50.06 25.73 -6.78
N CYS A 299 50.36 26.73 -7.63
CA CYS A 299 49.54 27.22 -8.74
C CYS A 299 49.82 26.44 -10.05
N SER A 300 48.78 26.15 -10.85
CA SER A 300 48.72 26.34 -12.34
C SER A 300 47.47 25.62 -12.90
N PHE A 301 46.50 26.35 -13.50
CA PHE A 301 46.27 26.51 -14.97
C PHE A 301 45.61 25.25 -15.59
N SER A 302 44.49 25.22 -16.35
CA SER A 302 43.61 26.22 -17.00
C SER A 302 42.50 25.50 -17.81
N VAL A 303 41.38 26.21 -18.11
CA VAL A 303 40.40 26.02 -19.23
C VAL A 303 39.63 24.67 -19.25
N THR A 304 38.30 24.60 -19.22
CA THR A 304 37.32 25.13 -20.18
C THR A 304 35.96 25.43 -19.52
N HIS A 305 35.40 26.58 -19.90
CA HIS A 305 33.96 26.81 -19.86
C HIS A 305 33.28 25.82 -20.81
N GLU A 306 32.40 24.97 -20.30
CA GLU A 306 31.30 24.42 -21.08
C GLU A 306 29.98 24.78 -20.40
N GLU A 307 29.07 25.28 -21.21
CA GLU A 307 27.71 25.63 -20.83
C GLU A 307 26.96 24.39 -20.35
N GLU A 308 27.04 24.08 -19.06
CA GLU A 308 26.10 23.15 -18.44
C GLU A 308 24.70 23.78 -18.49
N GLY A 309 23.90 23.27 -19.43
CA GLY A 309 22.53 23.71 -19.68
C GLY A 309 21.71 23.76 -18.39
N CYS A 310 20.74 24.68 -18.35
CA CYS A 310 19.86 24.92 -17.19
C CYS A 310 19.25 23.63 -16.60
N LEU A 311 19.04 22.60 -17.43
CA LEU A 311 18.57 21.28 -17.01
C LEU A 311 19.56 20.56 -16.07
N ALA A 312 20.87 20.60 -16.36
CA ALA A 312 21.91 19.98 -15.53
C ALA A 312 22.03 20.66 -14.15
N LYS A 313 22.00 21.99 -14.11
CA LYS A 313 22.01 22.76 -12.84
C LYS A 313 20.77 22.53 -11.98
N VAL A 314 19.60 22.37 -12.61
CA VAL A 314 18.35 21.96 -11.91
C VAL A 314 18.43 20.49 -11.45
N MET A 315 19.17 19.64 -12.18
CA MET A 315 19.39 18.24 -11.83
C MET A 315 20.31 18.02 -10.61
N GLU A 316 21.23 18.94 -10.32
CA GLU A 316 22.14 18.84 -9.17
C GLU A 316 21.65 19.55 -7.90
N LYS A 317 20.87 20.63 -8.05
CA LYS A 317 20.36 21.39 -6.91
C LYS A 317 19.37 20.56 -6.08
N ASP A 318 19.53 20.62 -4.75
CA ASP A 318 18.66 19.96 -3.75
C ASP A 318 18.55 18.43 -3.78
N ARG A 319 19.45 17.76 -4.51
CA ARG A 319 19.52 16.29 -4.61
C ARG A 319 19.70 15.64 -3.25
N LEU A 320 18.92 14.60 -2.96
CA LEU A 320 19.04 13.77 -1.76
C LEU A 320 20.44 13.13 -1.71
N LYS A 321 21.19 13.39 -0.62
CA LYS A 321 22.58 12.94 -0.47
C LYS A 321 22.74 11.70 0.41
N MET A 322 21.81 11.48 1.34
CA MET A 322 21.87 10.37 2.30
C MET A 322 20.48 9.80 2.54
N LEU A 323 20.38 8.47 2.51
CA LEU A 323 19.15 7.75 2.79
C LEU A 323 18.90 7.71 4.31
N GLY A 324 17.63 7.78 4.71
CA GLY A 324 17.19 7.67 6.09
C GLY A 324 17.24 8.96 6.90
N GLU A 325 17.69 10.08 6.32
CA GLU A 325 17.69 11.38 6.98
C GLU A 325 16.25 11.84 7.29
N GLU A 326 16.02 12.32 8.51
CA GLU A 326 14.71 12.78 8.95
C GLU A 326 14.33 14.09 8.27
N HIS A 327 13.23 14.06 7.53
CA HIS A 327 12.67 15.23 6.89
C HIS A 327 11.35 15.62 7.57
N THR A 328 11.31 16.79 8.19
CA THR A 328 10.05 17.39 8.63
C THR A 328 9.16 17.69 7.42
N ALA A 329 7.84 17.67 7.59
CA ALA A 329 6.87 17.97 6.53
C ALA A 329 7.18 19.27 5.74
N ARG A 330 7.64 20.32 6.42
CA ARG A 330 8.05 21.59 5.76
C ARG A 330 9.28 21.44 4.86
N LEU A 331 10.24 20.61 5.27
CA LEU A 331 11.43 20.32 4.49
C LEU A 331 11.08 19.41 3.30
N LEU A 332 10.22 18.42 3.52
CA LEU A 332 9.73 17.50 2.49
C LEU A 332 9.15 18.24 1.28
N VAL A 333 8.18 19.12 1.49
CA VAL A 333 7.48 19.82 0.39
C VAL A 333 8.35 20.86 -0.35
N ARG A 334 9.53 21.19 0.20
CA ARG A 334 10.51 22.06 -0.46
C ARG A 334 11.45 21.28 -1.38
N LYS A 335 11.51 19.95 -1.27
CA LYS A 335 12.42 19.11 -2.05
C LYS A 335 11.85 18.77 -3.43
N TRP A 336 12.65 18.98 -4.47
CA TRP A 336 12.32 18.57 -5.83
C TRP A 336 12.16 17.06 -5.99
N ASP A 337 12.98 16.28 -5.29
CA ASP A 337 12.89 14.81 -5.31
C ASP A 337 11.53 14.32 -4.79
N PHE A 338 10.92 15.04 -3.83
CA PHE A 338 9.58 14.75 -3.35
C PHE A 338 8.53 15.01 -4.43
N TRP A 339 8.60 16.10 -5.18
CA TRP A 339 7.61 16.40 -6.22
C TRP A 339 7.71 15.47 -7.44
N LEU A 340 8.93 15.06 -7.82
CA LEU A 340 9.11 14.02 -8.85
C LEU A 340 8.52 12.67 -8.40
N TYR A 341 8.71 12.33 -7.13
CA TYR A 341 8.10 11.17 -6.51
C TYR A 341 6.57 11.27 -6.41
N TYR A 342 6.06 12.44 -6.02
CA TYR A 342 4.64 12.75 -5.96
C TYR A 342 3.99 12.59 -7.33
N LEU A 343 4.60 13.17 -8.37
CA LEU A 343 4.12 13.08 -9.75
C LEU A 343 4.18 11.64 -10.27
N ALA A 344 5.25 10.89 -9.98
CA ALA A 344 5.35 9.48 -10.35
C ALA A 344 4.23 8.63 -9.74
N TYR A 345 3.91 8.83 -8.45
CA TYR A 345 2.80 8.13 -7.82
C TYR A 345 1.45 8.60 -8.39
N PHE A 346 1.24 9.92 -8.52
CA PHE A 346 0.01 10.52 -9.02
C PHE A 346 -0.36 10.05 -10.43
N CYS A 347 0.64 9.89 -11.29
CA CYS A 347 0.46 9.45 -12.67
C CYS A 347 0.55 7.92 -12.85
N GLY A 348 1.17 7.20 -11.91
CA GLY A 348 1.31 5.74 -11.98
C GLY A 348 0.29 4.99 -11.12
N GLY A 349 0.38 5.14 -9.80
CA GLY A 349 -0.45 4.43 -8.83
C GLY A 349 -1.89 4.93 -8.76
N THR A 350 -2.10 6.24 -8.71
CA THR A 350 -3.43 6.83 -8.53
C THR A 350 -4.37 6.54 -9.69
N ILE A 351 -3.87 6.55 -10.94
CA ILE A 351 -4.69 6.19 -12.12
C ILE A 351 -5.24 4.77 -11.99
N GLY A 352 -4.46 3.82 -11.48
CA GLY A 352 -4.93 2.44 -11.28
C GLY A 352 -6.10 2.37 -10.28
N LEU A 353 -6.06 3.17 -9.22
CA LEU A 353 -7.19 3.28 -8.28
C LEU A 353 -8.43 3.85 -8.96
N VAL A 354 -8.29 4.93 -9.73
CA VAL A 354 -9.43 5.54 -10.43
C VAL A 354 -10.02 4.60 -11.46
N TYR A 355 -9.18 3.82 -12.17
CA TYR A 355 -9.63 2.74 -13.03
C TYR A 355 -10.48 1.72 -12.25
N SER A 356 -10.03 1.30 -11.06
CA SER A 356 -10.78 0.39 -10.19
C SER A 356 -12.15 0.94 -9.78
N ASN A 357 -12.21 2.22 -9.39
CA ASN A 357 -13.45 2.89 -8.99
C ASN A 357 -14.47 2.95 -10.15
N ASN A 358 -13.99 3.01 -11.40
CA ASN A 358 -14.83 3.05 -12.61
C ASN A 358 -15.01 1.69 -13.28
N LEU A 359 -14.44 0.60 -12.74
CA LEU A 359 -14.41 -0.72 -13.40
C LEU A 359 -15.81 -1.27 -13.68
N GLY A 360 -16.78 -1.00 -12.80
CA GLY A 360 -18.19 -1.36 -13.01
C GLY A 360 -18.78 -0.73 -14.27
N GLN A 361 -18.56 0.58 -14.46
CA GLN A 361 -19.05 1.34 -15.60
C GLN A 361 -18.32 0.94 -16.89
N ILE A 362 -16.99 0.76 -16.82
CA ILE A 362 -16.18 0.28 -17.95
C ILE A 362 -16.66 -1.10 -18.42
N ALA A 363 -16.89 -2.03 -17.48
CA ALA A 363 -17.39 -3.35 -17.81
C ALA A 363 -18.80 -3.30 -18.39
N GLN A 364 -19.66 -2.43 -17.86
CA GLN A 364 -21.02 -2.25 -18.35
C GLN A 364 -21.06 -1.66 -19.76
N SER A 365 -20.27 -0.62 -20.05
CA SER A 365 -20.27 0.04 -21.37
C SER A 365 -19.77 -0.89 -22.48
N LEU A 366 -18.84 -1.79 -22.15
CA LEU A 366 -18.32 -2.80 -23.09
C LEU A 366 -19.20 -4.06 -23.20
N GLY A 367 -20.32 -4.15 -22.47
CA GLY A 367 -21.23 -5.30 -22.51
C GLY A 367 -20.77 -6.51 -21.68
N TYR A 368 -19.85 -6.32 -20.73
CA TYR A 368 -19.27 -7.38 -19.89
C TYR A 368 -19.73 -7.32 -18.42
N TYR A 369 -20.89 -6.72 -18.14
CA TYR A 369 -21.41 -6.58 -16.77
C TYR A 369 -21.60 -7.93 -16.04
N SER A 370 -22.00 -8.98 -16.76
CA SER A 370 -22.12 -10.34 -16.21
C SER A 370 -20.80 -10.91 -15.67
N LYS A 371 -19.66 -10.32 -16.06
CA LYS A 371 -18.31 -10.73 -15.67
C LYS A 371 -17.67 -9.78 -14.65
N LEU A 372 -18.42 -8.79 -14.13
CA LEU A 372 -17.92 -7.77 -13.21
C LEU A 372 -17.27 -8.36 -11.96
N SER A 373 -17.92 -9.35 -11.32
CA SER A 373 -17.37 -10.01 -10.13
C SER A 373 -16.01 -10.68 -10.40
N SER A 374 -15.82 -11.26 -11.59
CA SER A 374 -14.54 -11.84 -12.02
C SER A 374 -13.47 -10.77 -12.25
N LEU A 375 -13.84 -9.63 -12.86
CA LEU A 375 -12.92 -8.50 -13.08
C LEU A 375 -12.48 -7.84 -11.76
N ILE A 376 -13.41 -7.64 -10.82
CA ILE A 376 -13.10 -7.09 -9.49
C ILE A 376 -12.14 -8.03 -8.74
N THR A 377 -12.43 -9.35 -8.75
CA THR A 377 -11.57 -10.35 -8.10
C THR A 377 -10.17 -10.36 -8.74
N LEU A 378 -10.09 -10.29 -10.07
CA LEU A 378 -8.82 -10.22 -10.80
C LEU A 378 -8.02 -8.97 -10.41
N TYR A 379 -8.65 -7.79 -10.41
CA TYR A 379 -8.02 -6.54 -10.00
C TYR A 379 -7.50 -6.62 -8.56
N SER A 380 -8.34 -7.05 -7.61
CA SER A 380 -7.99 -7.15 -6.19
C SER A 380 -6.78 -8.07 -5.99
N THR A 381 -6.75 -9.21 -6.68
CA THR A 381 -5.70 -10.22 -6.52
C THR A 381 -4.39 -9.82 -7.21
N CYS A 382 -4.45 -9.29 -8.43
CA CYS A 382 -3.26 -8.75 -9.09
C CYS A 382 -2.67 -7.58 -8.27
N SER A 383 -3.50 -6.76 -7.64
CA SER A 383 -3.06 -5.72 -6.71
C SER A 383 -2.39 -6.30 -5.45
N PHE A 384 -2.95 -7.38 -4.88
CA PHE A 384 -2.31 -8.13 -3.81
C PHE A 384 -0.91 -8.61 -4.19
N PHE A 385 -0.76 -9.26 -5.35
CA PHE A 385 0.55 -9.74 -5.81
C PHE A 385 1.51 -8.60 -6.11
N GLY A 386 1.04 -7.52 -6.74
CA GLY A 386 1.84 -6.31 -6.96
C GLY A 386 2.42 -5.77 -5.64
N ARG A 387 1.56 -5.66 -4.61
CA ARG A 387 1.98 -5.21 -3.28
C ARG A 387 3.01 -6.12 -2.64
N LEU A 388 2.84 -7.44 -2.77
CA LEU A 388 3.77 -8.46 -2.26
C LEU A 388 5.13 -8.40 -2.98
N LEU A 389 5.11 -8.21 -4.31
CA LEU A 389 6.30 -8.07 -5.14
C LEU A 389 7.13 -6.82 -4.79
N ALA A 390 6.58 -5.84 -4.08
CA ALA A 390 7.36 -4.70 -3.60
C ALA A 390 8.47 -5.07 -2.59
N ALA A 391 8.47 -6.31 -2.07
CA ALA A 391 9.56 -6.88 -1.28
C ALA A 391 10.69 -7.50 -2.14
N ALA A 392 10.48 -7.69 -3.44
CA ALA A 392 11.47 -8.27 -4.35
C ALA A 392 12.84 -7.55 -4.34
N PRO A 393 12.94 -6.21 -4.24
CA PRO A 393 14.22 -5.51 -4.17
C PRO A 393 15.10 -6.00 -3.02
N ASP A 394 14.48 -6.32 -1.89
CA ASP A 394 15.18 -6.77 -0.69
C ASP A 394 15.52 -8.27 -0.75
N PHE A 395 14.71 -9.11 -1.42
CA PHE A 395 15.04 -10.53 -1.65
C PHE A 395 16.15 -10.73 -2.69
N LEU A 396 16.20 -9.86 -3.70
CA LEU A 396 17.15 -9.95 -4.80
C LEU A 396 18.43 -9.16 -4.56
N ARG A 397 18.56 -8.48 -3.42
CA ARG A 397 19.69 -7.59 -3.11
C ARG A 397 21.05 -8.26 -3.28
N ASP A 398 21.19 -9.52 -2.88
CA ASP A 398 22.44 -10.29 -2.98
C ASP A 398 22.83 -10.66 -4.43
N LYS A 399 21.86 -10.65 -5.36
CA LYS A 399 22.05 -11.04 -6.77
C LYS A 399 22.07 -9.84 -7.72
N VAL A 400 21.18 -8.88 -7.49
CA VAL A 400 20.97 -7.70 -8.33
C VAL A 400 20.75 -6.51 -7.42
N TYR A 401 21.81 -5.71 -7.23
CA TYR A 401 21.68 -4.43 -6.56
C TYR A 401 21.03 -3.42 -7.50
N PHE A 402 19.84 -2.95 -7.13
CA PHE A 402 19.12 -1.93 -7.88
C PHE A 402 18.32 -1.03 -6.93
N ALA A 403 18.44 0.29 -7.11
CA ALA A 403 17.79 1.26 -6.25
C ALA A 403 16.27 1.04 -6.19
N ARG A 404 15.66 1.24 -5.02
CA ARG A 404 14.21 1.02 -4.85
C ARG A 404 13.37 1.94 -5.73
N THR A 405 13.85 3.16 -6.00
CA THR A 405 13.28 4.09 -6.99
C THR A 405 13.38 3.57 -8.43
N GLY A 406 14.39 2.77 -8.74
CA GLY A 406 14.50 2.06 -10.01
C GLY A 406 13.45 0.96 -10.14
N TRP A 407 13.26 0.16 -9.08
CA TRP A 407 12.19 -0.84 -9.04
C TRP A 407 10.80 -0.20 -9.16
N LEU A 408 10.59 0.99 -8.58
CA LEU A 408 9.38 1.78 -8.80
C LEU A 408 9.18 2.11 -10.29
N ALA A 409 10.22 2.57 -10.98
CA ALA A 409 10.15 2.87 -12.42
C ALA A 409 9.79 1.62 -13.25
N VAL A 410 10.44 0.48 -12.97
CA VAL A 410 10.12 -0.81 -13.62
C VAL A 410 8.67 -1.22 -13.36
N ALA A 411 8.19 -1.05 -12.13
CA ALA A 411 6.84 -1.43 -11.75
C ALA A 411 5.75 -0.54 -12.36
N VAL A 412 6.05 0.67 -12.80
CA VAL A 412 5.08 1.58 -13.47
C VAL A 412 4.90 1.22 -14.95
N VAL A 413 5.86 0.55 -15.60
CA VAL A 413 5.83 0.19 -17.03
C VAL A 413 4.54 -0.55 -17.48
N PRO A 414 3.96 -1.48 -16.71
CA PRO A 414 2.75 -2.20 -17.15
C PRO A 414 1.52 -1.31 -17.36
N THR A 415 1.40 -0.18 -16.64
CA THR A 415 0.23 0.70 -16.70
C THR A 415 0.02 1.37 -18.07
N PRO A 416 1.01 2.06 -18.67
CA PRO A 416 0.85 2.62 -20.02
C PRO A 416 0.59 1.53 -21.06
N ILE A 417 1.27 0.37 -20.98
CA ILE A 417 1.04 -0.77 -21.87
C ILE A 417 -0.44 -1.20 -21.81
N ALA A 418 -0.98 -1.35 -20.61
CA ALA A 418 -2.37 -1.73 -20.40
C ALA A 418 -3.36 -0.72 -21.01
N PHE A 419 -3.14 0.59 -20.83
CA PHE A 419 -4.02 1.58 -21.45
C PHE A 419 -3.90 1.60 -22.98
N PHE A 420 -2.71 1.47 -23.55
CA PHE A 420 -2.56 1.32 -25.00
C PHE A 420 -3.25 0.08 -25.53
N LEU A 421 -3.25 -1.04 -24.79
CA LEU A 421 -4.01 -2.23 -25.15
C LEU A 421 -5.53 -1.98 -25.15
N LEU A 422 -6.07 -1.27 -24.15
CA LEU A 422 -7.48 -0.87 -24.11
C LEU A 422 -7.86 0.09 -25.27
N ILE A 423 -6.92 0.94 -25.70
CA ILE A 423 -7.07 1.81 -26.89
C ILE A 423 -6.92 1.03 -28.21
N ALA A 424 -6.24 -0.12 -28.21
CA ALA A 424 -6.16 -0.98 -29.38
C ALA A 424 -7.40 -1.87 -29.56
N SER A 425 -7.87 -2.51 -28.49
CA SER A 425 -9.02 -3.44 -28.54
C SER A 425 -9.94 -3.35 -27.32
N GLY A 426 -11.24 -3.48 -27.56
CA GLY A 426 -12.27 -3.60 -26.52
C GLY A 426 -12.65 -5.04 -26.18
N SER A 427 -11.86 -6.04 -26.60
CA SER A 427 -12.18 -7.44 -26.36
C SER A 427 -12.07 -7.82 -24.89
N GLU A 428 -12.84 -8.83 -24.46
CA GLU A 428 -12.80 -9.36 -23.10
C GLU A 428 -11.41 -9.78 -22.63
N ALA A 429 -10.64 -10.42 -23.52
CA ALA A 429 -9.28 -10.87 -23.20
C ALA A 429 -8.36 -9.68 -22.90
N VAL A 430 -8.47 -8.61 -23.70
CA VAL A 430 -7.70 -7.39 -23.52
C VAL A 430 -8.13 -6.62 -22.27
N LEU A 431 -9.43 -6.56 -21.98
CA LEU A 431 -9.94 -5.96 -20.75
C LEU A 431 -9.41 -6.68 -19.51
N ARG A 432 -9.43 -8.03 -19.50
CA ARG A 432 -8.86 -8.81 -18.39
C ARG A 432 -7.36 -8.62 -18.24
N ALA A 433 -6.60 -8.73 -19.33
CA ALA A 433 -5.15 -8.56 -19.31
C ALA A 433 -4.76 -7.17 -18.80
N SER A 434 -5.42 -6.12 -19.31
CA SER A 434 -5.17 -4.73 -18.91
C SER A 434 -5.55 -4.49 -17.45
N THR A 435 -6.68 -5.03 -16.99
CA THR A 435 -7.10 -4.97 -15.57
C THR A 435 -6.04 -5.60 -14.66
N GLY A 436 -5.49 -6.77 -15.03
CA GLY A 436 -4.44 -7.43 -14.27
C GLY A 436 -3.13 -6.65 -14.23
N LEU A 437 -2.69 -6.08 -15.37
CA LEU A 437 -1.47 -5.26 -15.46
C LEU A 437 -1.57 -3.97 -14.65
N ILE A 438 -2.68 -3.23 -14.77
CA ILE A 438 -2.93 -1.99 -14.01
C ILE A 438 -2.95 -2.29 -12.51
N ALA A 439 -3.63 -3.37 -12.11
CA ALA A 439 -3.69 -3.79 -10.71
C ALA A 439 -2.32 -4.18 -10.15
N LEU A 440 -1.53 -4.96 -10.89
CA LEU A 440 -0.19 -5.38 -10.48
C LEU A 440 0.74 -4.17 -10.31
N SER A 441 0.73 -3.25 -11.28
CA SER A 441 1.54 -2.03 -11.23
C SER A 441 1.14 -1.12 -10.07
N SER A 442 -0.15 -0.76 -9.97
CA SER A 442 -0.65 0.12 -8.89
C SER A 442 -0.46 -0.50 -7.51
N GLY A 443 -0.67 -1.81 -7.37
CA GLY A 443 -0.40 -2.55 -6.14
C GLY A 443 1.07 -2.42 -5.70
N PHE A 444 2.01 -2.63 -6.62
CA PHE A 444 3.43 -2.44 -6.34
C PHE A 444 3.72 -1.01 -5.89
N VAL A 445 3.22 -0.01 -6.62
CA VAL A 445 3.40 1.41 -6.29
C VAL A 445 2.89 1.73 -4.89
N PHE A 446 1.69 1.25 -4.52
CA PHE A 446 1.12 1.51 -3.19
C PHE A 446 1.99 0.97 -2.05
N SER A 447 2.53 -0.23 -2.20
CA SER A 447 3.37 -0.86 -1.19
C SER A 447 4.79 -0.27 -1.16
N ALA A 448 5.43 -0.16 -2.32
CA ALA A 448 6.75 0.42 -2.47
C ALA A 448 6.80 1.86 -1.97
N ALA A 449 5.73 2.63 -2.14
CA ALA A 449 5.66 4.02 -1.71
C ALA A 449 5.86 4.21 -0.21
N VAL A 450 5.30 3.34 0.64
CA VAL A 450 5.50 3.45 2.09
C VAL A 450 6.97 3.24 2.44
N SER A 451 7.58 2.21 1.85
CA SER A 451 8.99 1.88 2.05
C SER A 451 9.91 2.99 1.54
N ILE A 452 9.71 3.46 0.30
CA ILE A 452 10.47 4.57 -0.31
C ILE A 452 10.31 5.85 0.52
N THR A 453 9.12 6.17 1.00
CA THR A 453 8.90 7.37 1.82
C THR A 453 9.71 7.29 3.12
N SER A 454 9.67 6.14 3.81
CA SER A 454 10.43 5.95 5.05
C SER A 454 11.95 5.92 4.84
N GLU A 455 12.40 5.60 3.63
CA GLU A 455 13.82 5.47 3.28
C GLU A 455 14.39 6.79 2.76
N LEU A 456 13.66 7.54 1.92
CA LEU A 456 14.10 8.83 1.39
C LEU A 456 13.90 9.97 2.40
N PHE A 457 12.85 9.92 3.22
CA PHE A 457 12.41 11.06 4.03
C PHE A 457 12.32 10.77 5.54
N GLY A 458 12.97 9.69 5.97
CA GLY A 458 13.13 9.34 7.39
C GLY A 458 12.02 8.43 7.94
N PRO A 459 12.37 7.41 8.76
CA PRO A 459 11.40 6.48 9.32
C PRO A 459 10.49 7.06 10.42
N ASN A 460 10.96 8.04 11.20
CA ASN A 460 10.16 8.56 12.32
C ASN A 460 9.03 9.47 11.83
N SER A 461 9.32 10.27 10.79
CA SER A 461 8.35 11.17 10.14
C SER A 461 7.53 10.48 9.04
N ALA A 462 7.78 9.20 8.75
CA ALA A 462 7.17 8.45 7.65
C ALA A 462 5.63 8.45 7.71
N GLY A 463 5.04 8.38 8.91
CA GLY A 463 3.59 8.43 9.08
C GLY A 463 2.96 9.74 8.60
N ILE A 464 3.66 10.88 8.72
CA ILE A 464 3.18 12.16 8.20
C ILE A 464 3.53 12.29 6.72
N ASN A 465 4.81 12.06 6.38
CA ASN A 465 5.33 12.26 5.03
C ASN A 465 4.62 11.39 3.99
N HIS A 466 4.29 10.14 4.34
CA HIS A 466 3.56 9.24 3.45
C HIS A 466 2.12 9.69 3.24
N ASN A 467 1.48 10.23 4.27
CA ASN A 467 0.13 10.75 4.12
C ASN A 467 0.06 12.07 3.33
N ILE A 468 1.11 12.91 3.40
CA ILE A 468 1.24 14.05 2.49
C ILE A 468 1.33 13.57 1.05
N LEU A 469 2.10 12.51 0.77
CA LEU A 469 2.14 11.89 -0.56
C LEU A 469 0.76 11.37 -0.98
N ILE A 470 0.05 10.64 -0.12
CA ILE A 470 -1.27 10.05 -0.42
C ILE A 470 -2.33 11.11 -0.78
N THR A 471 -2.13 12.39 -0.47
CA THR A 471 -3.03 13.46 -0.95
C THR A 471 -3.19 13.49 -2.48
N ASN A 472 -2.28 12.84 -3.22
CA ASN A 472 -2.42 12.62 -4.64
C ASN A 472 -3.65 11.79 -5.02
N ILE A 473 -4.12 10.89 -4.14
CA ILE A 473 -5.28 10.02 -4.37
C ILE A 473 -6.55 10.84 -4.55
N PRO A 474 -6.97 11.68 -3.59
CA PRO A 474 -8.17 12.49 -3.77
C PRO A 474 -8.07 13.49 -4.92
N ILE A 475 -6.90 14.10 -5.14
CA ILE A 475 -6.69 14.98 -6.28
C ILE A 475 -6.87 14.21 -7.59
N GLY A 476 -6.32 12.99 -7.69
CA GLY A 476 -6.42 12.19 -8.90
C GLY A 476 -7.81 11.59 -9.10
N SER A 477 -8.47 11.16 -8.02
CA SER A 477 -9.85 10.68 -8.04
C SER A 477 -10.79 11.77 -8.54
N LEU A 478 -10.61 13.02 -8.08
CA LEU A 478 -11.34 14.17 -8.60
C LEU A 478 -11.03 14.42 -10.08
N LEU A 479 -9.76 14.60 -10.46
CA LEU A 479 -9.39 15.00 -11.81
C LEU A 479 -9.64 13.92 -12.86
N TYR A 480 -9.12 12.71 -12.63
CA TYR A 480 -9.24 11.59 -13.56
C TYR A 480 -10.66 11.01 -13.55
N GLY A 481 -11.33 10.99 -12.40
CA GLY A 481 -12.71 10.55 -12.28
C GLY A 481 -13.69 11.51 -12.95
N LEU A 482 -13.49 12.83 -12.80
CA LEU A 482 -14.29 13.83 -13.51
C LEU A 482 -14.08 13.73 -15.03
N LEU A 483 -12.83 13.58 -15.48
CA LEU A 483 -12.54 13.36 -16.90
C LEU A 483 -13.30 12.14 -17.45
N ALA A 484 -13.24 11.02 -16.73
CA ALA A 484 -13.95 9.80 -17.14
C ALA A 484 -15.47 10.00 -17.18
N ALA A 485 -16.04 10.68 -16.18
CA ALA A 485 -17.47 10.96 -16.11
C ALA A 485 -17.94 11.86 -17.26
N LEU A 486 -17.21 12.95 -17.54
CA LEU A 486 -17.56 13.89 -18.61
C LEU A 486 -17.55 13.20 -19.99
N VAL A 487 -16.53 12.37 -20.26
CA VAL A 487 -16.46 11.61 -21.52
C VAL A 487 -17.62 10.62 -21.63
N TYR A 488 -17.95 9.93 -20.54
CA TYR A 488 -19.04 8.96 -20.50
C TYR A 488 -20.40 9.62 -20.76
N ASP A 489 -20.69 10.73 -20.08
CA ASP A 489 -21.97 11.44 -20.18
C ASP A 489 -22.16 12.11 -21.56
N ASP A 490 -21.10 12.65 -22.16
CA ASP A 490 -21.13 13.25 -23.50
C ASP A 490 -21.55 12.21 -24.57
N HIS A 491 -20.99 11.00 -24.50
CA HIS A 491 -21.33 9.91 -25.42
C HIS A 491 -22.66 9.23 -25.10
N ALA A 492 -23.10 9.26 -23.84
CA ALA A 492 -24.45 8.83 -23.46
C ALA A 492 -25.49 9.75 -24.12
N ALA A 493 -25.28 11.07 -24.07
CA ALA A 493 -26.17 12.07 -24.66
C ALA A 493 -26.20 11.99 -26.20
N SER A 494 -25.06 11.79 -26.86
CA SER A 494 -25.02 11.70 -28.33
C SER A 494 -25.72 10.45 -28.89
N SER A 495 -25.83 9.37 -28.11
CA SER A 495 -26.57 8.15 -28.50
C SER A 495 -28.10 8.28 -28.37
N SER A 496 -28.58 9.37 -27.76
CA SER A 496 -29.98 9.53 -27.31
C SER A 496 -30.91 10.24 -28.31
N GLN A 497 -30.49 10.44 -29.56
CA GLN A 497 -31.33 11.14 -30.55
C GLN A 497 -32.59 10.36 -30.99
N GLU A 498 -32.88 9.18 -30.40
CA GLU A 498 -34.00 8.32 -30.80
C GLU A 498 -34.91 7.76 -29.67
N SER A 499 -34.77 8.13 -28.38
CA SER A 499 -35.72 7.62 -27.36
C SER A 499 -36.11 8.61 -26.26
N LEU A 500 -37.43 8.83 -26.15
CA LEU A 500 -38.11 9.86 -25.35
C LEU A 500 -38.38 9.44 -23.89
N LEU A 501 -37.67 8.45 -23.34
CA LEU A 501 -37.79 8.01 -21.94
C LEU A 501 -36.49 8.27 -21.17
N ARG A 502 -36.54 9.27 -20.28
CA ARG A 502 -35.50 9.60 -19.28
C ARG A 502 -35.42 8.55 -18.15
N GLU A 503 -35.25 7.28 -18.47
CA GLU A 503 -34.64 6.34 -17.53
C GLU A 503 -33.13 6.41 -17.73
N ALA A 504 -32.34 6.39 -16.65
CA ALA A 504 -30.89 6.64 -16.66
C ALA A 504 -30.16 5.84 -17.77
N THR A 505 -29.95 6.47 -18.93
CA THR A 505 -29.42 5.81 -20.12
C THR A 505 -27.96 5.46 -19.91
N VAL A 506 -27.67 4.17 -19.91
CA VAL A 506 -26.31 3.63 -19.79
C VAL A 506 -25.57 3.85 -21.10
N CYS A 507 -24.40 4.49 -21.09
CA CYS A 507 -23.55 4.61 -22.28
C CYS A 507 -23.07 3.23 -22.70
N THR A 508 -23.32 2.87 -23.96
CA THR A 508 -22.93 1.57 -24.53
C THR A 508 -21.92 1.75 -25.66
N GLY A 509 -20.99 0.79 -25.75
CA GLY A 509 -19.93 0.79 -26.73
C GLY A 509 -18.60 1.31 -26.19
N ARG A 510 -17.60 1.18 -27.05
CA ARG A 510 -16.21 1.49 -26.73
C ARG A 510 -15.93 3.00 -26.60
N GLN A 511 -16.69 3.80 -27.33
CA GLN A 511 -16.50 5.25 -27.40
C GLN A 511 -16.67 5.92 -26.02
N CYS A 512 -17.53 5.36 -25.16
CA CYS A 512 -17.78 5.84 -23.79
C CYS A 512 -16.52 6.00 -22.91
N TYR A 513 -15.45 5.24 -23.19
CA TYR A 513 -14.17 5.33 -22.45
C TYR A 513 -12.96 5.50 -23.34
N MET A 514 -13.11 5.55 -24.66
CA MET A 514 -11.97 5.59 -25.58
C MET A 514 -11.10 6.83 -25.36
N GLN A 515 -11.72 8.01 -25.25
CA GLN A 515 -10.99 9.25 -24.97
C GLN A 515 -10.37 9.24 -23.57
N THR A 516 -11.06 8.67 -22.58
CA THR A 516 -10.56 8.49 -21.22
C THR A 516 -9.29 7.63 -21.20
N PHE A 517 -9.27 6.51 -21.94
CA PHE A 517 -8.10 5.64 -22.03
C PHE A 517 -6.92 6.33 -22.70
N ILE A 518 -7.13 7.16 -23.74
CA ILE A 518 -6.07 7.95 -24.38
C ILE A 518 -5.41 8.89 -23.37
N TRP A 519 -6.21 9.66 -22.64
CA TRP A 519 -5.68 10.56 -21.61
C TRP A 519 -4.95 9.81 -20.50
N TRP A 520 -5.53 8.73 -19.98
CA TRP A 520 -4.89 7.90 -18.95
C TRP A 520 -3.59 7.26 -19.44
N ALA A 521 -3.50 6.86 -20.71
CA ALA A 521 -2.25 6.39 -21.31
C ALA A 521 -1.18 7.50 -21.32
N CYS A 522 -1.50 8.70 -21.82
CA CYS A 522 -0.57 9.83 -21.83
C CYS A 522 -0.08 10.19 -20.41
N ILE A 523 -0.98 10.27 -19.44
CA ILE A 523 -0.62 10.59 -18.06
C ILE A 523 0.27 9.48 -17.47
N SER A 524 -0.02 8.21 -17.74
CA SER A 524 0.82 7.10 -17.25
C SER A 524 2.23 7.11 -17.84
N VAL A 525 2.41 7.55 -19.09
CA VAL A 525 3.74 7.78 -19.69
C VAL A 525 4.49 8.90 -18.95
N LEU A 526 3.81 10.00 -18.59
CA LEU A 526 4.42 11.04 -17.75
C LEU A 526 4.86 10.50 -16.38
N GLY A 527 4.07 9.59 -15.79
CA GLY A 527 4.44 8.88 -14.56
C GLY A 527 5.72 8.05 -14.70
N LEU A 528 5.86 7.33 -15.82
CA LEU A 528 7.06 6.55 -16.15
C LEU A 528 8.30 7.44 -16.33
N ILE A 529 8.17 8.56 -17.06
CA ILE A 529 9.25 9.52 -17.23
C ILE A 529 9.67 10.11 -15.87
N SER A 530 8.72 10.54 -15.05
CA SER A 530 9.00 11.11 -13.72
C SER A 530 9.69 10.11 -12.79
N SER A 531 9.27 8.84 -12.81
CA SER A 531 9.90 7.79 -12.01
C SER A 531 11.31 7.43 -12.49
N PHE A 532 11.57 7.47 -13.81
CA PHE A 532 12.93 7.31 -14.34
C PHE A 532 13.84 8.48 -13.92
N VAL A 533 13.35 9.71 -14.01
CA VAL A 533 14.11 10.90 -13.56
C VAL A 533 14.40 10.82 -12.05
N LEU A 534 13.41 10.40 -11.24
CA LEU A 534 13.61 10.18 -9.80
C LEU A 534 14.68 9.12 -9.54
N PHE A 535 14.64 7.98 -10.25
CA PHE A 535 15.65 6.94 -10.16
C PHE A 535 17.05 7.49 -10.48
N TRP A 536 17.20 8.21 -11.59
CA TRP A 536 18.47 8.79 -11.98
C TRP A 536 19.03 9.74 -10.91
N ARG A 537 18.16 10.58 -10.33
CA ARG A 537 18.53 11.49 -9.24
C ARG A 537 18.90 10.75 -7.96
N THR A 538 18.16 9.75 -7.52
CA THR A 538 18.45 9.08 -6.24
C THR A 538 19.52 7.99 -6.34
N ARG A 539 19.86 7.49 -7.53
CA ARG A 539 20.84 6.42 -7.75
C ARG A 539 22.16 6.63 -7.00
N LEU A 540 22.75 7.83 -7.05
CA LEU A 540 24.02 8.10 -6.36
C LEU A 540 23.92 7.99 -4.83
N ALA A 541 22.77 8.33 -4.25
CA ALA A 541 22.55 8.18 -2.81
C ALA A 541 22.44 6.71 -2.41
N TYR A 542 21.76 5.90 -3.24
CA TYR A 542 21.72 4.43 -3.11
C TYR A 542 23.13 3.83 -3.23
N ASP A 543 23.88 4.15 -4.28
CA ASP A 543 25.23 3.61 -4.52
C ASP A 543 26.22 3.98 -3.40
N ARG A 544 26.04 5.14 -2.75
CA ARG A 544 26.85 5.56 -1.59
C ARG A 544 26.47 4.79 -0.32
N PHE A 545 25.18 4.60 -0.09
CA PHE A 545 24.69 3.83 1.05
C PHE A 545 25.19 2.38 1.01
N GLU A 546 25.19 1.76 -0.17
CA GLU A 546 25.70 0.40 -0.35
C GLU A 546 27.20 0.31 -0.08
N ARG A 547 27.99 1.24 -0.65
CA ARG A 547 29.43 1.30 -0.39
C ARG A 547 29.73 1.40 1.09
N ASN A 548 29.06 2.30 1.81
CA ASN A 548 29.28 2.48 3.24
C ASN A 548 28.95 1.21 4.05
N GLN A 549 27.87 0.49 3.70
CA GLN A 549 27.54 -0.80 4.35
C GLN A 549 28.59 -1.89 4.08
N SER A 550 29.13 -1.95 2.87
CA SER A 550 30.19 -2.92 2.56
C SER A 550 31.44 -2.65 3.40
N THR A 551 31.83 -1.37 3.57
CA THR A 551 33.00 -1.00 4.37
C THR A 551 32.82 -1.33 5.86
N THR A 552 31.60 -1.23 6.40
CA THR A 552 31.33 -1.57 7.82
C THR A 552 31.28 -3.07 8.10
N GLN A 553 31.21 -3.94 7.08
CA GLN A 553 31.24 -5.39 7.26
C GLN A 553 32.67 -5.96 7.24
N PHE A 554 33.67 -5.17 6.82
CA PHE A 554 35.08 -5.57 6.76
C PHE A 554 35.96 -4.90 7.83
N THR A 555 35.37 -4.09 8.70
CA THR A 555 35.95 -3.55 9.94
C THR A 555 35.23 -4.15 11.13
#